data_AF-A0A6I3E6Y9-F1
#
_entry.id   AF-A0A6I3E6Y9-F1
#
_cell.length_a   1.000
_cell.length_b   1.000
_cell.length_c   1.000
_cell.angle_alpha   90.00
_cell.angle_beta   90.00
_cell.angle_gamma   90.00
#
_symmetry.space_group_name_H-M   'P 1'
#
loop_
_entity.id
_entity.type
_entity.pdbx_description
1 polymer ?
#
loop_
_entity_poly.entity_id
_entity_poly.type
_entity_poly.pdbx_seq_one_letter_code
_entity_poly.pdbx_strand_id
1 'polypeptide(L)'
;EAQSYARLRRLIAQPGTEIQGYDEGAWGEDETLGYKELPIESSLAVFRAVRASSLAILKRVTVEQLANSGTHSESGEYTLRNWLESYVKHPSEHAAQIRSGL
;
A
#
# COMPACT_ATOMS: atom_id res chain seq x y z
N GLU A 1 -1.68 -1.21 3.77
CA GLU A 1 -2.23 -1.93 2.58
C GLU A 1 -3.37 -1.23 1.83
N ALA A 2 -4.40 -0.69 2.48
CA ALA A 2 -5.49 0.00 1.75
C ALA A 2 -4.98 1.22 0.93
N GLN A 3 -4.05 1.99 1.50
CA GLN A 3 -3.38 3.09 0.78
C GLN A 3 -2.56 2.59 -0.40
N SER A 4 -1.80 1.51 -0.23
CA SER A 4 -1.10 0.82 -1.33
C SER A 4 -2.03 0.50 -2.51
N TYR A 5 -3.20 -0.08 -2.20
CA TYR A 5 -4.22 -0.44 -3.18
C TYR A 5 -4.83 0.75 -3.93
N ALA A 6 -5.00 1.88 -3.25
CA ALA A 6 -5.44 3.13 -3.86
C ALA A 6 -4.34 3.73 -4.77
N ARG A 7 -3.08 3.74 -4.30
CA ARG A 7 -1.92 4.23 -5.05
C ARG A 7 -1.72 3.48 -6.37
N LEU A 8 -1.90 2.16 -6.37
CA LEU A 8 -1.82 1.34 -7.58
C LEU A 8 -2.78 1.82 -8.68
N ARG A 9 -4.02 2.15 -8.33
CA ARG A 9 -5.02 2.65 -9.30
C ARG A 9 -4.65 4.01 -9.84
N ARG A 10 -4.18 4.89 -8.97
CA ARG A 10 -3.71 6.22 -9.35
C ARG A 10 -2.59 6.12 -10.38
N LEU A 11 -1.56 5.32 -10.11
CA LEU A 11 -0.44 5.14 -11.04
C LEU A 11 -0.87 4.51 -12.39
N ILE A 12 -1.86 3.63 -12.41
CA ILE A 12 -2.33 2.99 -13.65
C ILE A 12 -3.28 3.88 -14.46
N ALA A 13 -4.29 4.44 -13.81
CA ALA A 13 -5.41 5.11 -14.49
C ALA A 13 -5.32 6.64 -14.47
N GLN A 14 -4.45 7.21 -13.64
CA GLN A 14 -4.25 8.65 -13.49
C GLN A 14 -2.74 9.01 -13.39
N PRO A 15 -1.89 8.62 -14.37
CA PRO A 15 -0.48 9.02 -14.35
C PRO A 15 -0.32 10.56 -14.25
N GLY A 16 0.70 11.01 -13.54
CA GLY A 16 0.96 12.42 -13.22
C GLY A 16 0.24 12.95 -11.98
N THR A 17 -0.55 12.11 -11.29
CA THR A 17 -1.26 12.50 -10.06
C THR A 17 -0.33 12.65 -8.85
N GLU A 18 -0.80 13.37 -7.85
CA GLU A 18 -0.15 13.43 -6.54
C GLU A 18 -0.47 12.17 -5.71
N ILE A 19 0.60 11.59 -5.18
CA ILE A 19 0.55 10.48 -4.25
C ILE A 19 0.78 11.02 -2.85
N GLN A 20 -0.33 11.23 -2.14
CA GLN A 20 -0.32 11.79 -0.79
C GLN A 20 0.35 10.81 0.20
N GLY A 21 1.35 11.30 0.91
CA GLY A 21 1.91 10.71 2.13
C GLY A 21 0.94 10.83 3.30
N TYR A 22 1.13 10.03 4.34
CA TYR A 22 0.32 10.06 5.55
C TYR A 22 1.15 9.59 6.73
N ASP A 23 0.78 10.06 7.92
CA ASP A 23 1.43 9.68 9.17
C ASP A 23 0.90 8.33 9.67
N GLU A 24 1.62 7.25 9.37
CA GLU A 24 1.23 5.90 9.78
C GLU A 24 1.28 5.73 11.30
N GLY A 25 2.19 6.44 11.98
CA GLY A 25 2.34 6.40 13.44
C GLY A 25 1.15 7.05 14.13
N ALA A 26 0.74 8.24 13.67
CA ALA A 26 -0.46 8.89 14.16
C ALA A 26 -1.71 8.02 13.98
N TRP A 27 -1.82 7.29 12.86
CA TRP A 27 -2.94 6.37 12.65
C TRP A 27 -2.90 5.19 13.62
N GLY A 28 -1.72 4.61 13.87
CA GLY A 28 -1.56 3.51 14.82
C GLY A 28 -1.89 3.87 16.26
N GLU A 29 -1.73 5.15 16.62
CA GLU A 29 -1.99 5.68 17.97
C GLU A 29 -3.41 6.26 18.15
N ASP A 30 -4.16 6.50 17.06
CA ASP A 30 -5.52 7.05 17.15
C ASP A 30 -6.51 6.02 17.72
N GLU A 31 -7.10 6.36 18.86
CA GLU A 31 -8.05 5.49 19.58
C GLU A 31 -9.34 5.23 18.79
N THR A 32 -9.79 6.19 17.97
CA THR A 32 -11.01 6.05 17.16
C THR A 32 -10.81 5.02 16.05
N LEU A 33 -9.60 4.90 15.51
CA LEU A 33 -9.25 3.88 14.52
C LEU A 33 -9.13 2.47 15.14
N GLY A 34 -8.97 2.38 16.47
CA GLY A 34 -9.22 1.17 17.24
C GLY A 34 -8.19 0.05 17.05
N TYR A 35 -6.99 0.32 16.55
CA TYR A 35 -5.98 -0.72 16.28
C TYR A 35 -5.50 -1.48 17.53
N LYS A 36 -5.63 -0.89 18.72
CA LYS A 36 -5.23 -1.49 20.01
C LYS A 36 -6.35 -2.26 20.71
N GLU A 37 -7.61 -2.07 20.30
CA GLU A 37 -8.79 -2.55 21.03
C GLU A 37 -9.69 -3.47 20.21
N LEU A 38 -9.81 -3.23 18.90
CA LEU A 38 -10.74 -3.96 18.04
C LEU A 38 -10.18 -5.34 17.66
N PRO A 39 -11.05 -6.35 17.48
CA PRO A 39 -10.65 -7.65 16.94
C PRO A 39 -10.00 -7.52 15.54
N ILE A 40 -8.96 -8.32 15.27
CA ILE A 40 -8.14 -8.22 14.06
C ILE A 40 -8.83 -8.73 12.79
N GLU A 41 -9.95 -9.43 12.91
CA GLU A 41 -10.63 -10.15 11.84
C GLU A 41 -11.00 -9.21 10.67
N SER A 42 -11.52 -8.03 10.97
CA SER A 42 -11.87 -7.02 9.96
C SER A 42 -10.62 -6.52 9.22
N SER A 43 -9.54 -6.23 9.95
CA SER A 43 -8.26 -5.81 9.37
C SER A 43 -7.66 -6.88 8.46
N LEU A 44 -7.72 -8.16 8.88
CA LEU A 44 -7.29 -9.29 8.07
C LEU A 44 -8.15 -9.48 6.83
N ALA A 45 -9.47 -9.28 6.93
CA ALA A 45 -10.39 -9.37 5.80
C ALA A 45 -10.07 -8.28 4.75
N VAL A 46 -9.87 -7.04 5.19
CA VAL A 46 -9.45 -5.93 4.31
C VAL A 46 -8.11 -6.25 3.65
N PHE A 47 -7.11 -6.65 4.44
CA PHE A 47 -5.78 -7.04 3.94
C PHE A 47 -5.88 -8.07 2.81
N ARG A 48 -6.61 -9.17 3.04
CA ARG A 48 -6.78 -10.25 2.05
C ARG A 48 -7.46 -9.74 0.78
N ALA A 49 -8.53 -8.97 0.91
CA ALA A 49 -9.30 -8.46 -0.22
C ALA A 49 -8.45 -7.52 -1.09
N VAL A 50 -7.74 -6.56 -0.49
CA VAL A 50 -6.93 -5.61 -1.27
C VAL A 50 -5.74 -6.30 -1.94
N ARG A 51 -5.08 -7.28 -1.28
CA ARG A 51 -3.99 -8.06 -1.89
C ARG A 51 -4.47 -8.90 -3.06
N ALA A 52 -5.61 -9.59 -2.92
CA ALA A 52 -6.19 -10.39 -4.00
C ALA A 52 -6.55 -9.52 -5.21
N SER A 53 -7.16 -8.36 -4.98
CA SER A 53 -7.52 -7.43 -6.04
C SER A 53 -6.30 -6.77 -6.68
N SER A 54 -5.28 -6.39 -5.91
CA SER A 54 -4.00 -5.91 -6.45
C SER A 54 -3.34 -6.95 -7.36
N LEU A 55 -3.29 -8.23 -6.96
CA LEU A 55 -2.74 -9.29 -7.81
C LEU A 55 -3.50 -9.43 -9.13
N ALA A 56 -4.83 -9.34 -9.10
CA ALA A 56 -5.63 -9.37 -10.31
C ALA A 56 -5.28 -8.22 -11.26
N ILE A 57 -5.08 -7.01 -10.75
CA ILE A 57 -4.66 -5.85 -11.54
C ILE A 57 -3.25 -6.08 -12.10
N LEU A 58 -2.29 -6.48 -11.28
CA LEU A 58 -0.89 -6.67 -11.66
C LEU A 58 -0.71 -7.69 -12.79
N LYS A 59 -1.54 -8.74 -12.84
CA LYS A 59 -1.55 -9.72 -13.94
C LYS A 59 -1.91 -9.12 -15.32
N ARG A 60 -2.42 -7.89 -15.36
CA ARG A 60 -2.82 -7.17 -16.57
C ARG A 60 -1.89 -6.00 -16.91
N VAL A 61 -0.98 -5.65 -16.00
CA VAL A 61 -0.04 -4.53 -16.20
C VAL A 61 0.99 -4.93 -17.26
N THR A 62 1.19 -4.07 -18.25
CA THR A 62 2.24 -4.25 -19.26
C THR A 62 3.59 -3.73 -18.76
N VAL A 63 4.69 -4.12 -19.42
CA VAL A 63 6.04 -3.67 -19.05
C VAL A 63 6.19 -2.16 -19.20
N GLU A 64 5.54 -1.57 -20.20
CA GLU A 64 5.57 -0.13 -20.47
C GLU A 64 4.87 0.66 -19.36
N GLN A 65 3.75 0.14 -18.85
CA GLN A 65 3.02 0.78 -17.74
C GLN A 65 3.83 0.83 -16.44
N LEU A 66 4.88 0.03 -16.29
CA LEU A 66 5.78 0.13 -15.13
C LEU A 66 6.47 1.49 -15.04
N ALA A 67 6.58 2.23 -16.15
CA ALA A 67 7.12 3.59 -16.20
C ALA A 67 6.07 4.66 -15.85
N ASN A 68 4.78 4.33 -15.71
CA ASN A 68 3.79 5.30 -15.25
C ASN A 68 4.19 5.81 -13.87
N SER A 69 4.16 7.14 -13.71
CA SER A 69 4.56 7.80 -12.48
C SER A 69 3.51 8.80 -11.99
N GLY A 70 3.59 9.12 -10.71
CA GLY A 70 3.03 10.32 -10.11
C GLY A 70 4.09 10.99 -9.24
N THR A 71 3.70 12.02 -8.51
CA THR A 71 4.59 12.70 -7.56
C THR A 71 4.15 12.39 -6.14
N HIS A 72 4.99 11.70 -5.38
CA HIS A 72 4.81 11.49 -3.95
C HIS A 72 5.11 12.78 -3.19
N SER A 73 4.21 13.19 -2.30
CA SER A 73 4.31 14.44 -1.56
C SER A 73 5.58 14.55 -0.68
N GLU A 74 6.23 13.43 -0.40
CA GLU A 74 7.41 13.35 0.47
C GLU A 74 8.70 12.96 -0.26
N SER A 75 8.63 12.17 -1.35
CA SER A 75 9.80 11.56 -1.98
C SER A 75 9.99 11.92 -3.46
N GLY A 76 9.11 12.75 -4.03
CA GLY A 76 9.19 13.18 -5.42
C GLY A 76 8.65 12.13 -6.37
N GLU A 77 9.32 11.91 -7.51
CA GLU A 77 8.83 10.97 -8.52
C GLU A 77 8.61 9.56 -7.94
N TYR A 78 7.44 9.00 -8.22
CA TYR A 78 7.05 7.68 -7.74
C TYR A 78 6.39 6.87 -8.85
N THR A 79 7.08 5.84 -9.32
CA THR A 79 6.65 5.00 -10.45
C THR A 79 5.86 3.77 -9.99
N LEU A 80 5.10 3.17 -10.92
CA LEU A 80 4.49 1.85 -10.72
C LEU A 80 5.53 0.76 -10.42
N ARG A 81 6.74 0.87 -10.99
CA ARG A 81 7.87 0.00 -10.62
C ARG A 81 8.27 0.16 -9.16
N ASN A 82 8.45 1.40 -8.67
CA ASN A 82 8.78 1.64 -7.26
C ASN A 82 7.70 1.05 -6.34
N TRP A 83 6.43 1.28 -6.68
CA TRP A 83 5.31 0.69 -5.95
C TRP A 83 5.39 -0.84 -5.88
N LEU A 84 5.67 -1.50 -7.00
CA LEU A 84 5.75 -2.97 -7.06
C LEU A 84 6.90 -3.49 -6.19
N GLU A 85 8.08 -2.88 -6.29
CA GLU A 85 9.27 -3.30 -5.54
C GLU A 85 9.09 -3.13 -4.02
N SER A 86 8.44 -2.04 -3.59
CA SER A 86 8.13 -1.80 -2.17
C SER A 86 7.06 -2.76 -1.66
N TYR A 87 5.90 -2.84 -2.33
CA TYR A 87 4.73 -3.54 -1.79
C TYR A 87 4.72 -5.06 -2.02
N VAL A 88 5.70 -5.60 -2.74
CA VAL A 88 5.96 -7.05 -2.72
C VAL A 88 6.61 -7.49 -1.41
N LYS A 89 7.52 -6.68 -0.85
CA LYS A 89 8.27 -6.99 0.37
C LYS A 89 7.52 -6.61 1.64
N HIS A 90 6.81 -5.49 1.58
CA HIS A 90 6.19 -4.82 2.73
C HIS A 90 5.41 -5.75 3.70
N PRO A 91 4.48 -6.63 3.27
CA PRO A 91 3.76 -7.48 4.22
C PRO A 91 4.65 -8.52 4.90
N SER A 92 5.69 -9.00 4.22
CA SER A 92 6.61 -10.00 4.76
C SER A 92 7.53 -9.40 5.81
N GLU A 93 7.94 -8.14 5.62
CA GLU A 93 8.74 -7.37 6.57
C GLU A 93 7.95 -7.11 7.85
N HIS A 94 6.69 -6.66 7.75
CA HIS A 94 5.82 -6.51 8.92
C HIS A 94 5.55 -7.82 9.64
N ALA A 95 5.30 -8.91 8.88
CA ALA A 95 5.13 -10.23 9.50
C ALA A 95 6.39 -10.68 10.25
N ALA A 96 7.59 -10.29 9.79
CA ALA A 96 8.83 -10.57 10.49
C ALA A 96 8.96 -9.74 11.79
N GLN A 97 8.62 -8.45 11.74
CA GLN A 97 8.58 -7.57 12.93
C GLN A 97 7.70 -8.16 14.03
N ILE A 98 6.44 -8.50 13.69
CA ILE A 98 5.48 -9.12 14.62
C ILE A 98 6.05 -10.40 15.24
N ARG A 99 6.69 -11.26 14.44
CA ARG A 99 7.29 -12.52 14.94
C ARG A 99 8.50 -12.29 15.85
N SER A 100 9.27 -11.24 15.62
CA SER A 100 10.43 -10.92 16.45
C SER A 100 10.08 -10.29 17.80
N GLY A 101 8.80 -10.06 18.08
CA GLY A 101 8.38 -9.34 19.28
C GLY A 101 8.75 -7.85 19.24
N LEU A 102 8.85 -7.31 18.02
CA LEU A 102 8.84 -5.88 17.75
C LEU A 102 7.38 -5.42 17.64
#